data_AF-A0A4V0IBL6-F1
#
_entry.id   AF-A0A4V0IBL6-F1
#
_cell.length_a   1.000
_cell.length_b   1.000
_cell.length_c   1.000
_cell.angle_alpha   90.00
_cell.angle_beta   90.00
_cell.angle_gamma   90.00
#
_symmetry.space_group_name_H-M   'P 1'
#
loop_
_entity.id
_entity.type
_entity.pdbx_description
1 polymer ?
#
loop_
_entity_poly.entity_id
_entity_poly.type
_entity_poly.pdbx_seq_one_letter_code
_entity_poly.pdbx_strand_id
1 'polypeptide(L)' 'MPSKTLTVKQRQSIFHALVEVQDTGVAVADSKKSVAAEYHITREQLDLIEKEGLDKDWLPSM' A
#
# COMPACT_ATOMS: atom_id res chain seq x y z
N MET A 1 -22.80 3.82 -3.19
CA MET A 1 -22.11 3.22 -4.37
C MET A 1 -21.41 1.96 -3.89
N PRO A 2 -21.40 0.84 -4.63
CA PRO A 2 -20.70 -0.35 -4.17
C PRO A 2 -19.22 -0.02 -4.14
N SER A 3 -18.70 0.29 -2.95
CA SER A 3 -17.28 0.38 -2.67
C SER A 3 -16.68 -0.96 -3.12
N LYS A 4 -16.04 -0.99 -4.28
CA LYS A 4 -15.33 -2.18 -4.76
C LYS A 4 -14.29 -2.51 -3.70
N THR A 5 -14.60 -3.48 -2.85
CA THR A 5 -13.65 -3.99 -1.87
C THR A 5 -12.43 -4.48 -2.63
N LEU A 6 -11.25 -3.94 -2.31
CA LEU A 6 -10.01 -4.37 -2.93
C LEU A 6 -9.82 -5.87 -2.70
N THR A 7 -9.50 -6.62 -3.74
CA THR A 7 -9.12 -8.03 -3.62
C THR A 7 -7.78 -8.16 -2.90
N VAL A 8 -7.48 -9.35 -2.34
CA VAL A 8 -6.18 -9.62 -1.70
C VAL A 8 -5.03 -9.28 -2.64
N LYS A 9 -5.11 -9.70 -3.91
CA LYS A 9 -4.10 -9.43 -4.93
C LYS A 9 -3.88 -7.93 -5.16
N GLN A 10 -4.95 -7.14 -5.20
CA GLN A 10 -4.82 -5.68 -5.34
C GLN A 10 -4.16 -5.05 -4.11
N ARG A 11 -4.51 -5.51 -2.90
CA ARG A 11 -3.88 -5.01 -1.67
C ARG A 11 -2.40 -5.39 -1.60
N GLN A 12 -2.02 -6.59 -2.03
CA GLN A 12 -0.62 -6.98 -2.19
C GLN A 12 0.13 -6.07 -3.17
N SER A 13 -0.44 -5.81 -4.35
CA SER A 13 0.19 -4.88 -5.31
C SER A 13 0.38 -3.47 -4.74
N ILE A 14 -0.61 -2.96 -4.01
CA ILE A 14 -0.52 -1.66 -3.32
C ILE A 14 0.58 -1.67 -2.25
N PHE A 15 0.66 -2.75 -1.46
CA PHE A 15 1.70 -2.91 -0.45
C PHE A 15 3.09 -2.91 -1.06
N HIS A 16 3.30 -3.66 -2.15
CA HIS A 16 4.59 -3.73 -2.83
C HIS A 16 4.98 -2.36 -3.40
N ALA A 17 4.05 -1.64 -4.03
CA ALA A 17 4.30 -0.30 -4.53
C ALA A 17 4.67 0.68 -3.39
N LEU A 18 4.05 0.54 -2.21
CA LEU A 18 4.43 1.32 -1.03
C LEU A 18 5.86 1.05 -0.59
N VAL A 19 6.26 -0.23 -0.51
CA VAL A 19 7.62 -0.63 -0.16
C VAL A 19 8.63 -0.10 -1.20
N GLU A 20 8.36 -0.30 -2.49
CA GLU A 20 9.23 0.17 -3.57
C GLU A 20 9.46 1.68 -3.51
N VAL A 21 8.41 2.48 -3.28
CA VAL A 21 8.55 3.94 -3.16
C VAL A 21 9.31 4.32 -1.89
N GLN A 22 9.12 3.62 -0.77
CA GLN A 22 9.87 3.87 0.47
C GLN A 22 11.36 3.51 0.32
N ASP A 23 11.68 2.43 -0.39
CA ASP A 23 13.06 2.00 -0.65
C ASP A 23 13.86 3.02 -1.47
N THR A 24 13.19 3.91 -2.22
CA THR A 24 13.86 5.03 -2.91
C THR A 24 14.38 6.13 -1.97
N GLY A 25 14.10 6.04 -0.66
CA GLY A 25 14.53 7.01 0.35
C GLY A 25 13.61 8.23 0.51
N VAL A 26 12.41 8.20 -0.08
CA VAL A 26 11.38 9.22 0.11
C VAL A 26 10.81 9.13 1.53
N ALA A 27 10.46 10.28 2.12
CA ALA A 27 9.83 10.31 3.44
C ALA A 27 8.55 9.45 3.46
N VAL A 28 8.39 8.65 4.52
CA VAL A 28 7.24 7.70 4.67
C VAL A 28 5.89 8.41 4.51
N ALA A 29 5.76 9.66 4.97
CA ALA A 29 4.53 10.41 4.81
C ALA A 29 4.20 10.70 3.33
N ASP A 30 5.22 11.06 2.55
CA ASP A 30 5.11 11.44 1.14
C ASP A 30 4.93 10.22 0.23
N SER A 31 5.68 9.13 0.47
CA SER A 31 5.51 7.88 -0.27
C SER A 31 4.06 7.37 -0.17
N LYS A 32 3.56 7.38 1.06
CA LYS A 32 2.25 6.89 1.43
C LYS A 32 1.14 7.85 0.96
N LYS A 33 1.44 9.14 0.73
CA LYS A 33 0.53 10.09 0.04
C LYS A 33 0.50 9.83 -1.46
N SER A 34 1.67 9.60 -2.07
CA SER A 34 1.82 9.31 -3.50
C SER A 34 1.06 8.04 -3.89
N VAL A 35 1.30 6.94 -3.17
CA VAL A 35 0.68 5.64 -3.44
C VAL A 35 -0.84 5.68 -3.23
N ALA A 36 -1.32 6.35 -2.18
CA ALA A 36 -2.77 6.51 -1.98
C ALA A 36 -3.44 7.23 -3.16
N ALA A 37 -2.78 8.27 -3.69
CA ALA A 37 -3.27 9.01 -4.85
C ALA A 37 -3.24 8.16 -6.14
N GLU A 38 -2.16 7.42 -6.38
CA GLU A 38 -1.97 6.55 -7.55
C GLU A 38 -3.05 5.45 -7.63
N TYR A 39 -3.36 4.83 -6.49
CA TYR A 39 -4.33 3.75 -6.42
C TYR A 39 -5.76 4.22 -6.14
N HIS A 40 -5.99 5.53 -6.05
CA HIS A 40 -7.29 6.14 -5.74
C HIS A 40 -7.95 5.59 -4.46
N ILE A 41 -7.14 5.40 -3.41
CA ILE A 41 -7.58 4.94 -2.09
C ILE A 41 -7.38 6.02 -1.04
N THR A 42 -8.08 5.91 0.08
CA THR A 42 -7.84 6.81 1.22
C THR A 42 -6.56 6.43 1.96
N ARG A 43 -6.06 7.38 2.76
CA ARG A 43 -4.90 7.14 3.60
C ARG A 43 -5.15 6.02 4.61
N GLU A 44 -6.35 6.00 5.19
CA GLU A 44 -6.77 4.98 6.15
C GLU A 44 -6.81 3.58 5.51
N GLN A 45 -7.26 3.48 4.25
CA GLN A 45 -7.22 2.22 3.52
C GLN A 45 -5.79 1.76 3.26
N LEU A 46 -4.87 2.68 2.92
CA LEU A 46 -3.47 2.34 2.72
C LEU A 46 -2.80 1.89 4.04
N ASP A 47 -3.09 2.55 5.16
CA ASP A 47 -2.56 2.15 6.47
C ASP A 47 -3.08 0.76 6.90
N LEU A 48 -4.33 0.42 6.57
CA LEU A 48 -4.86 -0.94 6.77
C LEU A 48 -4.16 -1.98 5.88
N ILE A 49 -3.85 -1.63 4.63
CA ILE A 49 -3.11 -2.51 3.70
C ILE A 49 -1.67 -2.72 4.17
N GLU A 50 -1.00 -1.66 4.62
CA GLU A 50 0.36 -1.73 5.17
C GLU A 50 0.39 -2.65 6.39
N LYS A 51 -0.55 -2.47 7.32
CA LYS A 51 -0.68 -3.36 8.47
C LYS A 51 -0.93 -4.81 8.06
N GLU A 52 -1.86 -5.05 7.14
CA GLU A 52 -2.13 -6.41 6.64
C GLU A 52 -0.91 -7.04 5.97
N GLY A 53 -0.14 -6.26 5.20
CA GLY A 53 1.06 -6.72 4.52
C GLY A 53 2.19 -7.08 5.49
N LEU A 54 2.36 -6.32 6.56
CA LEU A 54 3.27 -6.65 7.66
C LEU A 54 2.80 -7.89 8.43
N ASP A 55 1.51 -7.98 8.76
CA ASP A 55 0.94 -9.11 9.51
C ASP A 55 0.99 -10.44 8.72
N LYS A 56 1.03 -10.37 7.38
CA LYS A 56 1.03 -11.52 6.47
C LYS A 56 2.34 -11.76 5.73
N ASP A 57 3.40 -11.06 6.12
CA ASP A 57 4.72 -11.16 5.48
C ASP A 57 4.66 -11.02 3.96
N TRP A 58 3.92 -10.02 3.45
CA TRP A 58 3.85 -9.69 2.03
C TRP A 58 5.10 -8.95 1.52
N LEU A 59 6.16 -8.89 2.32
CA LEU A 59 7.41 -8.28 1.90
C LEU A 59 7.96 -9.04 0.69
N PRO A 60 8.41 -8.32 -0.36
CA PRO A 60 9.06 -8.97 -1.48
C PRO A 60 10.28 -9.75 -0.96
N SER A 61 10.41 -11.01 -1.39
CA SER A 61 11.65 -11.75 -1.18
C SER A 61 12.76 -11.02 -1.94
N MET A 62 13.70 -10.41 -1.21
CA MET A 62 14.92 -9.81 -1.79
C MET A 62 15.64 -10.77 -2.73
#